data_AF-A0A5B7YK78-F1
#
_entry.id   AF-A0A5B7YK78-F1
#
_cell.length_a   1.000
_cell.length_b   1.000
_cell.length_c   1.000
_cell.angle_alpha   90.00
_cell.angle_beta   90.00
_cell.angle_gamma   90.00
#
_symmetry.space_group_name_H-M   'P 1'
#
loop_
_entity.id
_entity.type
_entity.pdbx_description
1 polymer ?
#
loop_
_entity_poly.entity_id
_entity_poly.type
_entity_poly.pdbx_seq_one_letter_code
_entity_poly.pdbx_strand_id
1 'polypeptide(L)'
;MNFVDWVQVITQSVTAITAVIMAILAYRTYLAAPEQEAESEPENAFDDTTSEQLDEVFVFKTSKQKTYLKVTKQGLACRIEDERDGKGGPQWLLLKQEVKAILDSMAFSVNPGYKVNTGKFTIGPRRNWLYTKSLFPEPDYLKSVIQRLLENAGS
;
A
#
# COMPACT_ATOMS: atom_id res chain seq x y z
N MET A 1 44.22 -52.70 13.68
CA MET A 1 43.14 -51.73 13.38
C MET A 1 43.83 -50.41 13.08
N ASN A 2 43.80 -49.95 11.84
CA ASN A 2 44.66 -48.86 11.38
C ASN A 2 44.13 -47.52 11.88
N PHE A 3 45.04 -46.61 12.25
CA PHE A 3 44.74 -45.25 12.70
C PHE A 3 43.85 -44.48 11.69
N VAL A 4 44.04 -44.75 10.39
CA VAL A 4 43.26 -44.16 9.30
C VAL A 4 41.78 -44.58 9.34
N ASP A 5 41.49 -45.85 9.65
CA ASP A 5 40.10 -46.34 9.74
C ASP A 5 39.36 -45.71 10.93
N TRP A 6 40.07 -45.45 12.03
CA TRP A 6 39.52 -44.82 13.23
C TRP A 6 39.19 -43.34 12.98
N VAL A 7 40.08 -42.61 12.30
CA VAL A 7 39.85 -41.21 11.90
C VAL A 7 38.69 -41.11 10.91
N GLN A 8 38.56 -42.06 9.97
CA GLN A 8 37.49 -42.06 8.98
C GLN A 8 36.11 -42.32 9.61
N VAL A 9 36.00 -43.29 10.53
CA VAL A 9 34.76 -43.58 11.26
C VAL A 9 34.35 -42.40 12.14
N ILE A 10 35.31 -41.72 12.79
CA ILE A 10 35.02 -40.52 13.58
C ILE A 10 34.51 -39.40 12.69
N THR A 11 35.14 -39.16 11.55
CA THR A 11 34.74 -38.10 10.61
C THR A 11 33.32 -38.34 10.07
N GLN A 12 32.99 -39.58 9.72
CA GLN A 12 31.64 -39.97 9.29
C GLN A 12 30.60 -39.83 10.41
N SER A 13 30.98 -40.15 11.64
CA SER A 13 30.11 -39.98 12.81
C SER A 13 29.81 -38.51 13.09
N VAL A 14 30.84 -37.65 13.03
CA VAL A 14 30.71 -36.21 13.26
C VAL A 14 29.84 -35.56 12.18
N THR A 15 30.04 -35.91 10.90
CA THR A 15 29.26 -35.36 9.78
C THR A 15 27.79 -35.80 9.81
N ALA A 16 27.51 -37.05 10.22
CA ALA A 16 26.14 -37.51 10.41
C ALA A 16 25.44 -36.77 11.56
N ILE A 17 26.15 -36.54 12.67
CA ILE A 17 25.61 -35.80 13.83
C ILE A 17 25.33 -34.35 13.47
N THR A 18 26.24 -33.67 12.76
CA THR A 18 26.00 -32.29 12.33
C THR A 18 24.84 -32.18 11.34
N ALA A 19 24.70 -33.13 10.42
CA ALA A 19 23.55 -33.17 9.50
C ALA A 19 22.22 -33.32 10.25
N VAL A 20 22.16 -34.17 11.27
CA VAL A 20 20.96 -34.34 12.11
C VAL A 20 20.65 -33.08 12.92
N ILE A 21 21.66 -32.41 13.49
CA ILE A 21 21.47 -31.15 14.21
C ILE A 21 20.94 -30.06 13.26
N MET A 22 21.53 -29.94 12.07
CA MET A 22 21.09 -28.96 11.06
C MET A 22 19.66 -29.26 10.58
N ALA A 23 19.29 -30.53 10.39
CA ALA A 23 17.93 -30.92 10.04
C ALA A 23 16.92 -30.59 11.15
N ILE A 24 17.28 -30.79 12.42
CA ILE A 24 16.45 -30.42 13.58
C ILE A 24 16.32 -28.90 13.68
N LEU A 25 17.40 -28.14 13.48
CA LEU A 25 17.37 -26.68 13.48
C LEU A 25 16.54 -26.13 12.31
N ALA A 26 16.68 -26.71 11.10
CA ALA A 26 15.87 -26.36 9.94
C ALA A 26 14.37 -26.68 10.18
N TYR A 27 14.07 -27.82 10.81
CA TYR A 27 12.69 -28.18 11.14
C TYR A 27 12.09 -27.24 12.20
N ARG A 28 12.88 -26.85 13.22
CA ARG A 28 12.44 -25.89 14.24
C ARG A 28 12.28 -24.47 13.68
N THR A 29 13.16 -24.04 12.77
CA THR A 29 13.03 -22.75 12.08
C THR A 29 11.91 -22.73 11.06
N TYR A 30 11.63 -23.85 10.39
CA TYR A 30 10.49 -23.98 9.48
C TYR A 30 9.13 -23.95 10.20
N LEU A 31 9.05 -24.54 11.39
CA LEU A 31 7.84 -24.52 12.22
C LEU A 31 7.68 -23.25 13.04
N ALA A 32 8.78 -22.53 13.32
CA ALA A 32 8.68 -21.17 13.80
C ALA A 32 8.07 -20.33 12.67
N ALA A 33 6.87 -19.79 12.89
CA ALA A 33 6.38 -18.70 12.05
C ALA A 33 7.52 -17.66 11.99
N PRO A 34 7.89 -17.14 10.81
CA PRO A 34 9.01 -16.22 10.71
C PRO A 34 8.76 -15.11 11.71
N GLU A 35 9.65 -14.97 12.70
CA GLU A 35 9.78 -13.71 13.41
C GLU A 35 10.17 -12.74 12.30
N GLN A 36 9.18 -12.00 11.79
CA GLN A 36 9.47 -10.78 11.06
C GLN A 36 10.34 -9.97 12.03
N GLU A 37 11.64 -9.91 11.76
CA GLU A 37 12.45 -8.81 12.23
C GLU A 37 11.60 -7.58 11.95
N ALA A 38 11.25 -6.85 13.00
CA ALA A 38 10.56 -5.59 12.89
C ALA A 38 11.50 -4.65 12.14
N GLU A 39 11.49 -4.78 10.81
CA GLU A 39 11.99 -3.82 9.88
C GLU A 39 11.28 -2.54 10.28
N SER A 40 12.06 -1.61 10.85
CA SER A 40 11.61 -0.32 11.30
C SER A 40 10.84 0.31 10.16
N GLU A 41 9.51 0.19 10.21
CA GLU A 41 8.62 0.83 9.28
C GLU A 41 8.97 2.32 9.35
N PRO A 42 9.30 2.98 8.24
CA PRO A 42 9.31 4.42 8.26
C PRO A 42 7.90 4.82 8.65
N GLU A 43 7.78 5.39 9.83
CA GLU A 43 6.66 6.05 10.49
C GLU A 43 5.85 6.89 9.47
N ASN A 44 5.13 6.23 8.58
CA ASN A 44 4.15 6.84 7.72
C ASN A 44 2.87 6.62 8.48
N ALA A 45 2.64 7.54 9.40
CA ALA A 45 1.38 7.83 10.06
C ALA A 45 0.20 7.29 9.24
N PHE A 46 -0.22 6.06 9.54
CA PHE A 46 -1.62 5.77 9.52
C PHE A 46 -2.13 6.47 10.77
N ASP A 47 -2.48 7.74 10.58
CA ASP A 47 -3.25 8.48 11.56
C ASP A 47 -4.58 7.74 11.63
N ASP A 48 -4.64 6.77 12.55
CA ASP A 48 -5.85 6.15 13.06
C ASP A 48 -6.57 7.20 13.93
N THR A 49 -6.83 8.37 13.33
CA THR A 49 -7.82 9.28 13.86
C THR A 49 -9.15 8.67 13.48
N THR A 50 -9.72 8.03 14.49
CA THR A 50 -11.14 7.70 14.57
C THR A 50 -11.97 8.98 14.40
N SER A 51 -12.14 9.42 13.16
CA SER A 51 -13.26 10.22 12.72
C SER A 51 -14.11 9.32 11.85
N GLU A 52 -15.38 9.12 12.23
CA GLU A 52 -16.37 8.39 11.42
C GLU A 52 -16.54 8.99 10.00
N GLN A 53 -15.90 10.14 9.74
CA GLN A 53 -15.77 10.77 8.44
C GLN A 53 -14.34 10.64 7.90
N LEU A 54 -14.22 9.93 6.78
CA LEU A 54 -13.00 9.88 5.98
C LEU A 54 -12.88 11.23 5.25
N ASP A 55 -12.06 12.12 5.81
CA ASP A 55 -11.90 13.50 5.34
C ASP A 55 -10.77 13.65 4.33
N GLU A 56 -9.78 12.78 4.36
CA GLU A 56 -8.61 12.86 3.49
C GLU A 56 -8.10 11.46 3.13
N VAL A 57 -7.77 11.26 1.86
CA VAL A 57 -7.10 10.06 1.39
C VAL A 57 -5.87 10.42 0.59
N PHE A 58 -4.85 9.61 0.78
CA PHE A 58 -3.65 9.66 0.00
C PHE A 58 -3.71 8.65 -1.16
N VAL A 59 -3.81 9.14 -2.40
CA VAL A 59 -4.08 8.28 -3.57
C VAL A 59 -2.83 7.89 -4.36
N PHE A 60 -1.80 8.73 -4.36
CA PHE A 60 -0.62 8.53 -5.20
C PHE A 60 0.66 8.98 -4.50
N LYS A 61 1.66 8.10 -4.48
CA LYS A 61 3.00 8.31 -3.92
C LYS A 61 4.07 8.01 -4.95
N THR A 62 5.02 8.92 -5.05
CA THR A 62 6.36 8.70 -5.57
C THR A 62 7.37 9.30 -4.60
N SER A 63 8.67 9.14 -4.85
CA SER A 63 9.72 9.73 -4.02
C SER A 63 9.68 11.26 -3.97
N LYS A 64 9.06 11.92 -4.96
CA LYS A 64 9.07 13.39 -5.08
C LYS A 64 7.67 14.02 -5.09
N GLN A 65 6.63 13.21 -5.30
CA GLN A 65 5.27 13.69 -5.51
C GLN A 65 4.28 12.84 -4.72
N LYS A 66 3.35 13.53 -4.06
CA LYS A 66 2.25 13.01 -3.25
C LYS A 66 0.94 13.64 -3.75
N THR A 67 -0.12 12.85 -3.92
CA THR A 67 -1.44 13.37 -4.30
C THR A 67 -2.46 13.00 -3.25
N TYR A 68 -3.23 14.00 -2.80
CA TYR A 68 -4.25 13.87 -1.78
C TYR A 68 -5.61 14.28 -2.33
N LEU A 69 -6.64 13.53 -1.96
CA LEU A 69 -8.03 13.93 -2.11
C LEU A 69 -8.57 14.27 -0.73
N LYS A 70 -9.13 15.47 -0.59
CA LYS A 70 -9.58 16.00 0.69
C LYS A 70 -11.01 16.52 0.58
N VAL A 71 -11.86 16.14 1.53
CA VAL A 71 -13.18 16.68 1.73
C VAL A 71 -13.05 18.08 2.33
N THR A 72 -13.76 19.03 1.74
CA THR A 72 -13.77 20.42 2.16
C THR A 72 -15.22 20.90 2.30
N LYS A 73 -15.43 22.04 2.94
CA LYS A 73 -16.77 22.65 3.04
C LYS A 73 -17.41 22.95 1.68
N GLN A 74 -16.60 23.11 0.63
CA GLN A 74 -17.10 23.38 -0.73
C GLN A 74 -17.38 22.11 -1.53
N GLY A 75 -16.81 20.97 -1.13
CA GLY A 75 -16.90 19.68 -1.81
C GLY A 75 -15.55 18.94 -1.79
N LEU A 76 -15.21 18.21 -2.86
CA LEU A 76 -14.01 17.38 -2.92
C LEU A 76 -12.86 18.11 -3.63
N ALA A 77 -11.73 18.30 -2.94
CA ALA A 77 -10.54 18.96 -3.47
C ALA A 77 -9.41 17.95 -3.74
N CYS A 78 -8.62 18.21 -4.79
CA CYS A 78 -7.40 17.47 -5.07
C CYS A 78 -6.19 18.39 -4.95
N ARG A 79 -5.20 17.98 -4.14
CA ARG A 79 -3.92 18.67 -4.00
C ARG A 79 -2.77 17.75 -4.37
N ILE A 80 -1.76 18.32 -5.03
CA ILE A 80 -0.49 17.64 -5.27
C ILE A 80 0.57 18.34 -4.42
N GLU A 81 1.30 17.58 -3.64
CA GLU A 81 2.52 18.02 -2.99
C GLU A 81 3.69 17.45 -3.78
N ASP A 82 4.49 18.32 -4.40
CA ASP A 82 5.72 17.93 -5.09
C ASP A 82 6.86 18.70 -4.44
N GLU A 83 8.00 18.04 -4.24
CA GLU A 83 9.20 18.64 -3.63
C GLU A 83 9.94 19.57 -4.61
N ARG A 84 9.61 19.52 -5.90
CA ARG A 84 10.24 20.38 -6.92
C ARG A 84 9.62 21.77 -6.88
N ASP A 85 10.48 22.80 -6.90
CA ASP A 85 10.05 24.20 -6.91
C ASP A 85 9.04 24.50 -8.02
N GLY A 86 7.91 25.10 -7.64
CA GLY A 86 6.85 25.50 -8.55
C GLY A 86 6.08 24.34 -9.18
N LYS A 87 6.24 23.11 -8.71
CA LYS A 87 5.41 21.95 -9.08
C LYS A 87 4.58 21.55 -7.86
N GLY A 88 3.29 21.28 -8.07
CA GLY A 88 2.33 21.00 -7.00
C GLY A 88 1.29 22.10 -6.80
N GLY A 89 0.52 21.99 -5.72
CA GLY A 89 -0.58 22.87 -5.36
C GLY A 89 -1.98 22.29 -5.64
N PRO A 90 -3.03 23.10 -5.43
CA PRO A 90 -4.41 22.71 -5.70
C PRO A 90 -4.62 22.49 -7.19
N GLN A 91 -5.15 21.31 -7.55
CA GLN A 91 -5.35 20.93 -8.96
C GLN A 91 -6.77 21.22 -9.42
N TRP A 92 -7.75 20.77 -8.63
CA TRP A 92 -9.16 20.99 -8.91
C TRP A 92 -9.98 20.86 -7.64
N LEU A 93 -11.16 21.45 -7.69
CA LEU A 93 -12.22 21.35 -6.71
C LEU A 93 -13.48 20.89 -7.45
N LEU A 94 -14.18 19.91 -6.88
CA LEU A 94 -15.54 19.54 -7.25
C LEU A 94 -16.47 20.13 -6.20
N LEU A 95 -17.42 20.94 -6.65
CA LEU A 95 -18.42 21.55 -5.77
C LEU A 95 -19.40 20.48 -5.27
N LYS A 96 -20.03 20.69 -4.10
CA LYS A 96 -21.02 19.76 -3.54
C LYS A 96 -22.10 19.34 -4.54
N GLN A 97 -22.58 20.27 -5.38
CA GLN A 97 -23.58 19.99 -6.42
C GLN A 97 -23.04 19.02 -7.48
N GLU A 98 -21.78 19.19 -7.90
CA GLU A 98 -21.13 18.30 -8.85
C GLU A 98 -20.87 16.92 -8.22
N VAL A 99 -20.46 16.90 -6.94
CA VAL A 99 -20.26 15.66 -6.18
C VAL A 99 -21.55 14.85 -6.10
N LYS A 100 -22.69 15.48 -5.78
CA LYS A 100 -24.01 14.82 -5.77
C LYS A 100 -24.36 14.25 -7.14
N ALA A 101 -24.19 15.05 -8.19
CA ALA A 101 -24.45 14.56 -9.56
C ALA A 101 -23.57 13.37 -9.94
N ILE A 102 -22.32 13.33 -9.49
CA ILE A 102 -21.39 12.20 -9.72
C ILE A 102 -21.82 10.95 -8.94
N LEU A 103 -22.29 11.11 -7.70
CA LEU A 103 -22.85 10.01 -6.91
C LEU A 103 -24.10 9.43 -7.55
N ASP A 104 -25.05 10.29 -7.94
CA ASP A 104 -26.33 9.89 -8.53
C ASP A 104 -26.13 9.16 -9.87
N SER A 105 -25.16 9.62 -10.68
CA SER A 105 -24.81 9.00 -11.97
C SER A 105 -23.81 7.85 -11.86
N MET A 106 -23.29 7.56 -10.66
CA MET A 106 -22.15 6.66 -10.42
C MET A 106 -20.97 6.91 -11.38
N ALA A 107 -20.70 8.17 -11.70
CA ALA A 107 -19.69 8.57 -12.70
C ALA A 107 -18.26 8.51 -12.15
N PHE A 108 -17.90 7.44 -11.43
CA PHE A 108 -16.56 7.20 -10.92
C PHE A 108 -16.12 5.77 -11.19
N SER A 109 -14.84 5.60 -11.55
CA SER A 109 -14.30 4.29 -11.92
C SER A 109 -12.83 4.20 -11.58
N VAL A 110 -12.40 3.02 -11.15
CA VAL A 110 -10.99 2.69 -10.92
C VAL A 110 -10.58 1.63 -11.94
N ASN A 111 -9.46 1.85 -12.60
CA ASN A 111 -8.87 0.93 -13.56
C ASN A 111 -7.42 0.66 -13.16
N PRO A 112 -7.08 -0.58 -12.76
CA PRO A 112 -5.72 -0.91 -12.37
C PRO A 112 -4.72 -0.76 -13.52
N GLY A 113 -5.15 -0.90 -14.77
CA GLY A 113 -4.27 -0.83 -15.94
C GLY A 113 -3.14 -1.87 -15.92
N TYR A 114 -2.31 -1.84 -16.96
CA TYR A 114 -1.24 -2.82 -17.18
C TYR A 114 0.07 -2.50 -16.44
N LYS A 115 0.23 -1.29 -15.88
CA LYS A 115 1.46 -0.89 -15.21
C LYS A 115 1.57 -1.58 -13.85
N VAL A 116 2.78 -1.98 -13.46
CA VAL A 116 3.03 -2.77 -12.23
C VAL A 116 2.66 -1.98 -10.96
N ASN A 117 3.07 -0.71 -10.87
CA ASN A 117 2.99 0.06 -9.62
C ASN A 117 1.88 1.11 -9.59
N THR A 118 1.21 1.35 -10.71
CA THR A 118 0.29 2.48 -10.87
C THR A 118 -0.97 2.06 -11.60
N GLY A 119 -2.12 2.55 -11.15
CA GLY A 119 -3.37 2.47 -11.88
C GLY A 119 -3.93 3.86 -12.17
N LYS A 120 -5.13 3.88 -12.77
CA LYS A 120 -5.85 5.10 -13.09
C LYS A 120 -7.22 5.11 -12.43
N PHE A 121 -7.70 6.26 -12.02
CA PHE A 121 -9.07 6.47 -11.58
C PHE A 121 -9.69 7.69 -12.25
N THR A 122 -11.01 7.73 -12.24
CA THR A 122 -11.81 8.82 -12.83
C THR A 122 -12.92 9.18 -11.85
N ILE A 123 -13.13 10.48 -11.67
CA ILE A 123 -14.21 11.06 -10.85
C ILE A 123 -14.91 12.13 -11.70
N GLY A 124 -16.09 11.80 -12.23
CA GLY A 124 -16.89 12.65 -13.09
C GLY A 124 -16.08 13.23 -14.27
N PRO A 125 -15.92 14.56 -14.36
CA PRO A 125 -15.15 15.21 -15.42
C PRO A 125 -13.63 15.00 -15.27
N ARG A 126 -13.14 14.59 -14.09
CA ARG A 126 -11.72 14.44 -13.79
C ARG A 126 -11.28 13.02 -14.14
N ARG A 127 -10.74 12.86 -15.36
CA ARG A 127 -10.35 11.56 -15.93
C ARG A 127 -8.85 11.29 -15.82
N ASN A 128 -8.47 10.01 -15.84
CA ASN A 128 -7.09 9.54 -15.94
C ASN A 128 -6.15 9.97 -14.80
N TRP A 129 -6.67 10.16 -13.59
CA TRP A 129 -5.85 10.42 -12.40
C TRP A 129 -5.10 9.16 -11.99
N LEU A 130 -3.87 9.31 -11.51
CA LEU A 130 -3.04 8.17 -11.14
C LEU A 130 -3.24 7.82 -9.66
N TYR A 131 -3.20 6.53 -9.36
CA TYR A 131 -3.07 6.02 -8.00
C TYR A 131 -1.96 4.98 -7.90
N THR A 132 -1.39 4.82 -6.70
CA THR A 132 -0.31 3.85 -6.46
C THR A 132 -0.90 2.52 -6.02
N LYS A 133 -0.56 1.43 -6.72
CA LYS A 133 -1.08 0.08 -6.42
C LYS A 133 -0.58 -0.49 -5.09
N SER A 134 0.58 -0.04 -4.59
CA SER A 134 1.03 -0.44 -3.25
C SER A 134 0.16 0.14 -2.13
N LEU A 135 -0.51 1.28 -2.36
CA LEU A 135 -1.48 1.86 -1.42
C LEU A 135 -2.87 1.24 -1.59
N PHE A 136 -3.21 0.84 -2.82
CA PHE A 136 -4.49 0.21 -3.16
C PHE A 136 -4.24 -1.01 -4.04
N PRO A 137 -3.87 -2.16 -3.45
CA PRO A 137 -3.61 -3.39 -4.20
C PRO A 137 -4.87 -3.85 -4.94
N GLU A 138 -6.02 -3.71 -4.27
CA GLU A 138 -7.33 -4.02 -4.82
C GLU A 138 -7.99 -2.74 -5.37
N PRO A 139 -8.32 -2.69 -6.68
CA PRO A 139 -8.95 -1.51 -7.28
C PRO A 139 -10.36 -1.24 -6.71
N ASP A 140 -11.08 -2.28 -6.30
CA ASP A 140 -12.40 -2.16 -5.70
C ASP A 140 -12.35 -1.50 -4.32
N TYR A 141 -11.27 -1.72 -3.56
CA TYR A 141 -11.04 -1.01 -2.32
C TYR A 141 -10.92 0.50 -2.56
N LEU A 142 -10.08 0.94 -3.51
CA LEU A 142 -9.98 2.36 -3.87
C LEU A 142 -11.33 2.93 -4.34
N LYS A 143 -12.10 2.15 -5.11
CA LYS A 143 -13.44 2.57 -5.55
C LYS A 143 -14.36 2.84 -4.36
N SER A 144 -14.36 1.96 -3.35
CA SER A 144 -15.15 2.14 -2.13
C SER A 144 -14.71 3.37 -1.31
N VAL A 145 -13.40 3.64 -1.26
CA VAL A 145 -12.85 4.82 -0.57
C VAL A 145 -13.25 6.11 -1.29
N ILE A 146 -13.18 6.14 -2.62
CA ILE A 146 -13.65 7.27 -3.44
C ILE A 146 -15.14 7.50 -3.22
N GLN A 147 -15.95 6.43 -3.17
CA GLN A 147 -17.38 6.55 -2.91
C GLN A 147 -17.64 7.20 -1.54
N ARG A 148 -16.99 6.72 -0.47
CA ARG A 148 -17.13 7.31 0.87
C ARG A 148 -16.72 8.78 0.91
N LEU A 149 -15.65 9.16 0.22
CA LEU A 149 -15.22 10.56 0.11
C LEU A 149 -16.26 11.44 -0.57
N LEU A 150 -16.88 10.94 -1.63
CA LEU A 150 -17.94 11.64 -2.34
C LEU A 150 -19.18 11.77 -1.45
N GLU A 151 -19.57 10.72 -0.71
CA GLU A 151 -20.69 10.76 0.24
C GLU A 151 -20.44 11.83 1.33
N ASN A 152 -19.24 11.86 1.91
CA ASN A 152 -18.86 12.86 2.91
C ASN A 152 -18.80 14.29 2.34
N ALA A 153 -18.32 14.46 1.11
CA ALA A 153 -18.25 15.76 0.45
C ALA A 153 -19.63 16.26 -0.03
N GLY A 154 -20.54 15.33 -0.35
CA GLY A 154 -21.89 15.61 -0.81
C GLY A 154 -22.88 15.88 0.32
N SER A 155 -22.60 15.40 1.54
CA SER A 155 -23.41 15.70 2.73
C SER A 155 -23.43 17.19 3.07
#